data_AF-A0A4V6E624-F1
#
_entry.id   AF-A0A4V6E624-F1
#
_cell.length_a   1.000
_cell.length_b   1.000
_cell.length_c   1.000
_cell.angle_alpha   90.00
_cell.angle_beta   90.00
_cell.angle_gamma   90.00
#
_symmetry.space_group_name_H-M   'P 1'
#
loop_
_entity.id
_entity.type
_entity.pdbx_description
1 polymer ?
#
loop_
_entity_poly.entity_id
_entity_poly.type
_entity_poly.pdbx_seq_one_letter_code
_entity_poly.pdbx_strand_id
1 'polypeptide(L)'
;MANEPTRPSTPDGTTAEYRSQATPPDPGTLRQLAAFAAGAPFTALVAAVEVTVVTVALGVPLSTAPVAVGLVAFAVYAADHVADAEGDAGSTPLRARIAFRYGDQLTVAAAVSYGLAVALAWAVAVVAAPLAFAGVPVDRSETPDADPEAEPPDPPLHGSPSTDESASLGPPPNAGR
;
A
#
# COMPACT_ATOMS: atom_id res chain seq x y z
N MET A 1 26.05 77.14 -47.85
CA MET A 1 27.30 76.59 -48.42
C MET A 1 28.10 76.07 -47.23
N ALA A 2 28.49 74.82 -47.07
CA ALA A 2 28.80 73.74 -48.01
C ALA A 2 28.41 72.38 -47.38
N ASN A 3 27.71 71.52 -48.13
CA ASN A 3 28.19 70.26 -48.73
C ASN A 3 28.56 69.16 -47.73
N GLU A 4 27.66 68.17 -47.63
CA GLU A 4 27.95 66.80 -47.19
C GLU A 4 28.96 66.13 -48.12
N PRO A 5 29.70 65.12 -47.62
CA PRO A 5 29.98 63.98 -48.46
C PRO A 5 29.85 62.62 -47.75
N THR A 6 29.03 61.77 -48.37
CA THR A 6 29.18 60.31 -48.58
C THR A 6 29.18 59.32 -47.41
N ARG A 7 28.05 58.61 -47.36
CA ARG A 7 27.79 57.26 -46.82
C ARG A 7 28.86 56.22 -47.23
N PRO A 8 29.25 55.30 -46.33
CA PRO A 8 29.71 53.96 -46.67
C PRO A 8 28.64 52.89 -46.37
N SER A 9 28.77 51.80 -47.13
CA SER A 9 27.82 50.73 -47.42
C SER A 9 27.37 49.87 -46.23
N THR A 10 26.14 49.37 -46.36
CA THR A 10 25.50 48.31 -45.55
C THR A 10 26.34 47.04 -45.50
N PRO A 11 26.52 46.41 -44.33
CA PRO A 11 26.75 44.98 -44.22
C PRO A 11 25.41 44.25 -44.19
N ASP A 12 25.07 43.54 -45.28
CA ASP A 12 24.08 42.47 -45.25
C ASP A 12 24.62 41.36 -44.34
N GLY A 13 23.99 41.22 -43.18
CA GLY A 13 24.43 40.33 -42.12
C GLY A 13 23.22 39.78 -41.42
N THR A 14 22.52 38.87 -42.09
CA THR A 14 21.59 37.92 -41.50
C THR A 14 22.34 37.03 -40.50
N THR A 15 22.81 37.58 -39.38
CA THR A 15 23.00 36.78 -38.18
C THR A 15 21.63 36.69 -37.56
N ALA A 16 20.86 35.70 -38.00
CA ALA A 16 19.82 35.15 -37.16
C ALA A 16 20.49 34.88 -35.81
N GLU A 17 20.19 35.71 -34.81
CA GLU A 17 20.37 35.31 -33.43
C GLU A 17 19.49 34.07 -33.29
N TYR A 18 20.07 32.89 -33.52
CA TYR A 18 19.57 31.64 -33.01
C TYR A 18 19.82 31.69 -31.50
N ARG A 19 19.13 32.62 -30.83
CA ARG A 19 18.97 32.63 -29.39
C ARG A 19 18.13 31.40 -29.14
N SER A 20 18.80 30.29 -28.84
CA SER A 20 18.16 29.12 -28.29
C SER A 20 17.24 29.60 -27.18
N GLN A 21 15.94 29.63 -27.46
CA GLN A 21 14.90 29.76 -26.46
C GLN A 21 14.89 28.44 -25.68
N ALA A 22 15.96 28.19 -24.94
CA ALA A 22 15.87 27.31 -23.80
C ALA A 22 15.07 28.11 -22.78
N THR A 23 13.76 27.91 -22.76
CA THR A 23 12.89 28.41 -21.69
C THR A 23 13.50 27.94 -20.37
N PRO A 24 14.04 28.83 -19.52
CA PRO A 24 14.47 28.40 -18.20
C PRO A 24 13.24 27.80 -17.50
N PRO A 25 13.34 26.60 -16.92
CA PRO A 25 12.22 26.00 -16.22
C PRO A 25 11.73 26.98 -15.16
N ASP A 26 10.41 27.18 -15.12
CA ASP A 26 9.78 28.12 -14.21
C ASP A 26 10.15 27.76 -12.75
N PRO A 27 10.81 28.64 -11.98
CA PRO A 27 11.25 28.34 -10.62
C PRO A 27 10.09 27.92 -9.71
N GLY A 28 8.85 28.32 -10.02
CA GLY A 28 7.65 27.87 -9.32
C GLY A 28 7.34 26.39 -9.53
N THR A 29 7.46 25.89 -10.75
CA THR A 29 7.23 24.48 -11.09
C THR A 29 8.27 23.58 -10.43
N LEU A 30 9.56 23.97 -10.45
CA LEU A 30 10.62 23.21 -9.79
C LEU A 30 10.40 23.12 -8.28
N ARG A 31 9.93 24.20 -7.65
CA ARG A 31 9.60 24.20 -6.22
C ARG A 31 8.36 23.34 -5.90
N GLN A 32 7.33 23.36 -6.74
CA GLN A 32 6.17 22.47 -6.59
C GLN A 32 6.55 21.00 -6.75
N LEU A 33 7.37 20.67 -7.74
CA LEU A 33 7.87 19.31 -7.95
C LEU A 33 8.75 18.85 -6.77
N ALA A 34 9.62 19.72 -6.26
CA ALA A 34 10.42 19.40 -5.07
C ALA A 34 9.55 19.20 -3.82
N ALA A 35 8.51 20.03 -3.63
CA ALA A 35 7.56 19.87 -2.53
C ALA A 35 6.73 18.59 -2.65
N PHE A 36 6.33 18.22 -3.87
CA PHE A 36 5.65 16.97 -4.17
C PHE A 36 6.56 15.77 -3.88
N ALA A 37 7.79 15.79 -4.39
CA ALA A 37 8.80 14.75 -4.23
C ALA A 37 9.23 14.53 -2.77
N ALA A 38 9.16 15.58 -1.94
CA ALA A 38 9.46 15.52 -0.52
C ALA A 38 8.26 15.13 0.36
N GLY A 39 7.09 14.83 -0.24
CA GLY A 39 5.83 14.65 0.48
C GLY A 39 5.17 13.28 0.31
N ALA A 40 4.16 13.04 1.15
CA ALA A 40 3.27 11.88 1.11
C ALA A 40 2.77 11.44 -0.27
N PRO A 41 2.34 12.32 -1.20
CA PRO A 41 1.83 11.86 -2.49
C PRO A 41 2.91 11.25 -3.39
N PHE A 42 4.18 11.68 -3.27
CA PHE A 42 5.27 11.05 -4.02
C PHE A 42 5.57 9.66 -3.48
N THR A 43 5.69 9.50 -2.15
CA THR A 43 5.88 8.18 -1.53
C THR A 43 4.76 7.22 -1.88
N ALA A 44 3.52 7.70 -1.93
CA ALA A 44 2.36 6.92 -2.36
C ALA A 44 2.45 6.45 -3.82
N LEU A 45 2.89 7.32 -4.72
CA LEU A 45 3.13 6.94 -6.12
C LEU A 45 4.25 5.91 -6.24
N VAL A 46 5.36 6.10 -5.52
CA VAL A 46 6.46 5.13 -5.48
C VAL A 46 5.95 3.77 -5.01
N ALA A 47 5.17 3.73 -3.92
CA ALA A 47 4.58 2.48 -3.43
C ALA A 47 3.65 1.81 -4.45
N ALA A 48 2.78 2.57 -5.12
CA ALA A 48 1.92 2.02 -6.16
C ALA A 48 2.72 1.47 -7.36
N VAL A 49 3.76 2.18 -7.79
CA VAL A 49 4.65 1.73 -8.86
C VAL A 49 5.42 0.49 -8.43
N GLU A 50 5.96 0.46 -7.22
CA GLU A 50 6.69 -0.70 -6.68
C GLU A 50 5.80 -1.95 -6.64
N VAL A 51 4.57 -1.84 -6.12
CA VAL A 51 3.61 -2.95 -6.12
C VAL A 51 3.29 -3.40 -7.55
N THR A 52 3.14 -2.46 -8.48
CA THR A 52 2.93 -2.79 -9.90
C THR A 52 4.12 -3.55 -10.48
N VAL A 53 5.35 -3.08 -10.23
CA VAL A 53 6.60 -3.72 -10.68
C VAL A 53 6.71 -5.12 -10.11
N VAL A 54 6.47 -5.29 -8.81
CA VAL A 54 6.47 -6.60 -8.15
C VAL A 54 5.41 -7.52 -8.74
N THR A 55 4.19 -7.01 -9.00
CA THR A 55 3.10 -7.80 -9.59
C THR A 55 3.47 -8.33 -10.97
N VAL A 56 4.04 -7.46 -11.82
CA VAL A 56 4.53 -7.83 -13.15
C VAL A 56 5.72 -8.80 -13.07
N ALA A 57 6.66 -8.55 -12.17
CA ALA A 57 7.83 -9.41 -11.98
C ALA A 57 7.46 -10.81 -11.49
N LEU A 58 6.42 -10.93 -10.65
CA LEU A 58 5.89 -12.20 -10.18
C LEU A 58 4.97 -12.89 -11.22
N GLY A 59 4.63 -12.22 -12.33
CA GLY A 59 3.74 -12.75 -13.36
C GLY A 59 2.28 -12.92 -12.89
N VAL A 60 1.89 -12.25 -11.82
CA VAL A 60 0.54 -12.32 -11.25
C VAL A 60 -0.40 -11.38 -12.03
N PRO A 61 -1.68 -11.73 -12.23
CA PRO A 61 -2.64 -10.84 -12.88
C PRO A 61 -2.71 -9.47 -12.20
N LEU A 62 -2.71 -8.41 -13.02
CA LEU A 62 -2.89 -7.04 -12.52
C LEU A 62 -4.25 -6.91 -11.81
N SER A 63 -4.24 -6.25 -10.66
CA SER A 63 -5.41 -6.04 -9.81
C SER A 63 -5.48 -4.59 -9.36
N THR A 64 -6.49 -4.25 -8.56
CA THR A 64 -6.60 -2.93 -7.91
C THR A 64 -5.63 -2.75 -6.74
N ALA A 65 -4.83 -3.76 -6.40
CA ALA A 65 -3.88 -3.72 -5.29
C ALA A 65 -2.90 -2.53 -5.32
N PRO A 66 -2.28 -2.15 -6.46
CA PRO A 66 -1.41 -0.97 -6.51
C PRO A 66 -2.11 0.32 -6.11
N VAL A 67 -3.38 0.48 -6.49
CA VAL A 67 -4.20 1.65 -6.13
C VAL A 67 -4.49 1.65 -4.64
N ALA A 68 -4.93 0.51 -4.09
CA ALA A 68 -5.20 0.38 -2.66
C ALA A 68 -3.95 0.67 -1.82
N VAL A 69 -2.80 0.11 -2.20
CA VAL A 69 -1.53 0.35 -1.49
C VAL A 69 -1.08 1.80 -1.60
N GLY A 70 -1.20 2.43 -2.78
CA GLY A 70 -0.91 3.85 -2.94
C GLY A 70 -1.77 4.73 -2.03
N LEU A 71 -3.08 4.45 -1.95
CA LEU A 71 -4.00 5.18 -1.06
C LEU A 71 -3.66 5.00 0.42
N VAL A 72 -3.31 3.79 0.84
CA VAL A 72 -2.86 3.51 2.22
C VAL A 72 -1.56 4.23 2.53
N ALA A 73 -0.57 4.14 1.65
CA ALA A 73 0.73 4.79 1.83
C ALA A 73 0.58 6.32 1.92
N PHE A 74 -0.27 6.91 1.07
CA PHE A 74 -0.60 8.34 1.17
C PHE A 74 -1.20 8.67 2.54
N ALA A 75 -2.21 7.92 2.98
CA ALA A 75 -2.89 8.19 4.24
C ALA A 75 -1.95 8.12 5.44
N VAL A 76 -1.12 7.07 5.51
CA VAL A 76 -0.15 6.87 6.60
C VAL A 76 0.86 8.01 6.62
N TYR A 77 1.48 8.32 5.48
CA TYR A 77 2.55 9.32 5.42
C TYR A 77 2.02 10.76 5.57
N ALA A 78 0.77 11.01 5.15
CA ALA A 78 0.11 12.29 5.40
C ALA A 78 -0.23 12.49 6.88
N ALA A 79 -0.72 11.44 7.56
CA ALA A 79 -0.99 11.50 9.00
C ALA A 79 0.29 11.65 9.82
N ASP A 80 1.36 10.95 9.42
CA ASP A 80 2.71 11.06 9.99
C ASP A 80 3.23 12.50 9.95
N HIS A 81 3.10 13.20 8.81
CA HIS A 81 3.46 14.62 8.72
C HIS A 81 2.69 15.54 9.65
N VAL A 82 1.43 15.22 9.97
CA VAL A 82 0.64 16.00 10.92
C VAL A 82 1.10 15.71 12.35
N ALA A 83 1.36 14.44 12.66
CA ALA A 83 1.82 14.01 13.98
C ALA A 83 3.22 14.54 14.32
N ASP A 84 4.14 14.53 13.35
CA ASP A 84 5.53 14.91 13.54
C ASP A 84 5.78 16.43 13.45
N ALA A 85 4.74 17.22 13.13
CA ALA A 85 4.86 18.66 12.85
C ALA A 85 5.52 19.47 13.97
N GLU A 86 5.24 19.15 15.23
CA GLU A 86 5.84 19.82 16.40
C GLU A 86 7.30 19.43 16.60
N GLY A 87 7.63 18.14 16.41
CA GLY A 87 9.01 17.65 16.49
C GLY A 87 9.90 18.20 15.37
N ASP A 88 9.34 18.30 14.16
CA ASP A 88 10.03 18.79 12.97
C ASP A 88 10.23 20.32 12.94
N ALA A 89 9.58 21.07 13.82
CA ALA A 89 9.65 22.54 13.82
C ALA A 89 11.07 23.08 14.03
N GLY A 90 11.90 22.37 14.80
CA GLY A 90 13.30 22.75 15.08
C GLY A 90 14.30 22.34 13.99
N SER A 91 14.03 21.26 13.25
CA SER A 91 14.96 20.68 12.26
C SER A 91 14.59 21.04 10.82
N THR A 92 13.29 21.04 10.49
CA THR A 92 12.76 21.25 9.13
C THR A 92 11.59 22.26 9.14
N PRO A 93 11.86 23.55 9.41
CA PRO A 93 10.84 24.57 9.66
C PRO A 93 9.93 24.91 8.46
N LEU A 94 10.28 24.47 7.25
CA LEU A 94 9.39 24.59 6.08
C LEU A 94 8.33 23.49 6.05
N ARG A 95 8.70 22.26 6.42
CA ARG A 95 7.81 21.09 6.44
C ARG A 95 6.79 21.22 7.57
N ALA A 96 7.25 21.57 8.77
CA ALA A 96 6.39 21.84 9.93
C ALA A 96 5.35 22.94 9.65
N ARG A 97 5.72 24.02 8.94
CA ARG A 97 4.78 25.10 8.57
C ARG A 97 3.64 24.63 7.67
N ILE A 98 3.90 23.70 6.75
CA ILE A 98 2.86 23.13 5.89
C ILE A 98 1.91 22.27 6.73
N ALA A 99 2.44 21.44 7.62
CA ALA A 99 1.64 20.61 8.50
C ALA A 99 0.77 21.44 9.47
N PHE A 100 1.29 22.51 10.08
CA PHE A 100 0.46 23.40 10.92
C PHE A 100 -0.60 24.17 10.12
N ARG A 101 -0.32 24.52 8.85
CA ARG A 101 -1.24 25.30 8.02
C ARG A 101 -2.35 24.47 7.40
N TYR A 102 -2.08 23.21 7.08
CA TYR A 102 -3.00 22.33 6.33
C TYR A 102 -3.32 21.03 7.07
N GLY A 103 -2.93 20.88 8.35
CA GLY A 103 -3.03 19.62 9.09
C GLY A 103 -4.44 19.03 9.16
N ASP A 104 -5.45 19.88 9.34
CA ASP A 104 -6.86 19.44 9.34
C ASP A 104 -7.28 18.88 7.97
N GLN A 105 -6.90 19.57 6.88
CA GLN A 105 -7.16 19.11 5.51
C GLN A 105 -6.40 17.82 5.18
N LEU A 106 -5.14 17.72 5.63
CA LEU A 106 -4.32 16.52 5.46
C LEU A 106 -4.90 15.33 6.22
N THR A 107 -5.42 15.56 7.43
CA THR A 107 -6.07 14.52 8.25
C THR A 107 -7.36 14.03 7.59
N VAL A 108 -8.21 14.93 7.09
CA VAL A 108 -9.42 14.56 6.35
C VAL A 108 -9.06 13.79 5.08
N ALA A 109 -8.08 14.28 4.30
CA ALA A 109 -7.62 13.61 3.09
C ALA A 109 -7.05 12.21 3.37
N ALA A 110 -6.28 12.06 4.45
CA ALA A 110 -5.75 10.77 4.90
C ALA A 110 -6.88 9.81 5.27
N ALA A 111 -7.84 10.25 6.08
CA ALA A 111 -8.99 9.44 6.49
C ALA A 111 -9.84 8.98 5.28
N VAL A 112 -10.14 9.89 4.35
CA VAL A 112 -10.88 9.55 3.12
C VAL A 112 -10.09 8.56 2.26
N SER A 113 -8.78 8.77 2.09
CA SER A 113 -7.94 7.88 1.29
C SER A 113 -7.87 6.48 1.88
N TYR A 114 -7.69 6.37 3.20
CA TYR A 114 -7.70 5.09 3.89
C TYR A 114 -9.06 4.39 3.79
N GLY A 115 -10.16 5.13 4.00
CA GLY A 115 -11.52 4.60 3.85
C GLY A 115 -11.78 4.06 2.44
N LEU A 116 -11.35 4.77 1.39
CA LEU A 116 -11.44 4.31 0.01
C LEU A 116 -10.61 3.05 -0.24
N ALA A 117 -9.39 2.98 0.29
CA ALA A 117 -8.57 1.78 0.18
C ALA A 117 -9.24 0.56 0.81
N VAL A 118 -9.80 0.71 2.02
CA VAL A 118 -10.53 -0.34 2.72
C VAL A 118 -11.79 -0.73 1.93
N ALA A 119 -12.54 0.24 1.42
CA ALA A 119 -13.73 -0.02 0.60
C ALA A 119 -13.40 -0.80 -0.68
N LEU A 120 -12.30 -0.45 -1.37
CA LEU A 120 -11.81 -1.18 -2.54
C LEU A 120 -11.39 -2.60 -2.19
N ALA A 121 -10.61 -2.78 -1.12
CA ALA A 121 -10.17 -4.09 -0.66
C ALA A 121 -11.38 -4.97 -0.30
N TRP A 122 -12.37 -4.41 0.38
CA TRP A 122 -13.59 -5.11 0.76
C TRP A 122 -14.45 -5.47 -0.45
N ALA A 123 -14.62 -4.55 -1.41
CA ALA A 123 -15.33 -4.83 -2.66
C ALA A 123 -14.69 -5.97 -3.46
N VAL A 124 -13.35 -6.03 -3.51
CA VAL A 124 -12.63 -7.14 -4.14
C VAL A 124 -12.85 -8.44 -3.37
N ALA A 125 -12.68 -8.42 -2.05
CA ALA A 125 -12.76 -9.61 -1.21
C ALA A 125 -14.17 -10.23 -1.17
N VAL A 126 -15.22 -9.40 -1.11
CA VAL A 126 -16.60 -9.85 -0.89
C VAL A 126 -17.39 -10.01 -2.19
N VAL A 127 -17.08 -9.21 -3.22
CA VAL A 127 -17.86 -9.23 -4.47
C VAL A 127 -17.05 -9.88 -5.60
N ALA A 128 -15.86 -9.34 -5.89
CA ALA A 128 -15.11 -9.76 -7.07
C ALA A 128 -14.55 -11.19 -6.93
N ALA A 129 -13.96 -11.53 -5.79
CA ALA A 129 -13.35 -12.83 -5.58
C ALA A 129 -14.40 -13.97 -5.61
N PRO A 130 -15.53 -13.91 -4.89
CA PRO A 130 -16.54 -14.97 -4.96
C PRO A 130 -17.11 -15.16 -6.37
N LEU A 131 -17.34 -14.07 -7.12
CA LEU A 131 -17.78 -14.16 -8.52
C LEU A 131 -16.73 -14.82 -9.42
N ALA A 132 -15.44 -14.54 -9.21
CA ALA A 132 -14.36 -15.14 -9.97
C ALA A 132 -14.22 -16.66 -9.70
N PHE A 133 -14.57 -17.12 -8.50
CA PHE A 133 -14.48 -18.53 -8.12
C PHE A 133 -15.82 -19.30 -8.14
N ALA A 134 -16.93 -18.65 -8.48
CA ALA A 134 -18.28 -19.24 -8.44
C ALA A 134 -18.46 -20.51 -9.30
N GLY A 135 -17.61 -20.71 -10.32
CA GLY A 135 -17.64 -21.88 -11.21
C GLY A 135 -16.53 -22.90 -10.96
N VAL A 136 -15.67 -22.72 -9.95
CA VAL A 136 -14.58 -23.66 -9.67
C VAL A 136 -15.14 -24.80 -8.82
N PRO A 137 -15.17 -26.05 -9.31
CA PRO A 137 -15.61 -27.18 -8.51
C PRO A 137 -14.63 -27.36 -7.35
N VAL A 138 -15.16 -27.26 -6.12
CA VAL A 138 -14.42 -27.64 -4.92
C VAL A 138 -14.44 -29.16 -4.88
N ASP A 139 -13.36 -29.79 -5.31
CA ASP A 139 -13.22 -31.23 -5.20
C ASP A 139 -13.18 -31.59 -3.70
N ARG A 140 -14.15 -32.41 -3.26
CA ARG A 140 -14.25 -32.90 -1.88
C ARG A 140 -13.67 -34.31 -1.74
N SER A 141 -12.83 -34.74 -2.68
CA SER A 141 -12.34 -36.12 -2.79
C SER A 141 -11.30 -36.52 -1.74
N GLU A 142 -10.82 -35.61 -0.89
CA GLU A 142 -10.12 -36.01 0.35
C GLU A 142 -11.10 -36.37 1.47
N THR A 143 -12.07 -37.25 1.19
CA THR A 143 -12.41 -38.25 2.20
C THR A 143 -11.23 -39.21 2.22
N PRO A 144 -10.50 -39.38 3.34
CA PRO A 144 -9.59 -40.51 3.46
C PRO A 144 -10.42 -41.73 3.09
N ASP A 145 -10.06 -42.40 1.99
CA ASP A 145 -10.69 -43.66 1.63
C ASP A 145 -10.61 -44.50 2.90
N ALA A 146 -11.76 -44.70 3.53
CA ALA A 146 -11.91 -45.78 4.47
C ALA A 146 -11.71 -47.01 3.60
N ASP A 147 -10.46 -47.47 3.56
CA ASP A 147 -10.05 -48.65 2.85
C ASP A 147 -11.11 -49.72 3.14
N PRO A 148 -11.89 -50.15 2.13
CA PRO A 148 -12.93 -51.15 2.36
C PRO A 148 -12.31 -52.50 2.76
N GLU A 149 -10.98 -52.63 2.70
CA GLU A 149 -10.19 -53.75 3.21
C GLU A 149 -9.49 -53.45 4.54
N ALA A 150 -9.68 -52.28 5.16
CA ALA A 150 -9.26 -52.07 6.55
C ALA A 150 -10.06 -52.99 7.46
N GLU A 151 -9.43 -54.10 7.84
CA GLU A 151 -9.90 -55.07 8.80
C GLU A 151 -10.47 -54.34 10.01
N PRO A 152 -11.76 -54.56 10.38
CA PRO A 152 -12.34 -53.91 11.53
C PRO A 152 -11.48 -54.26 12.75
N PRO A 153 -11.14 -53.29 13.61
CA PRO A 153 -10.33 -53.58 14.79
C PRO A 153 -11.02 -54.66 15.61
N ASP A 154 -10.25 -55.67 16.01
CA ASP A 154 -10.74 -56.82 16.78
C ASP A 154 -11.69 -56.34 17.89
N PRO A 155 -12.89 -56.94 18.00
CA PRO A 155 -13.77 -56.59 19.10
C PRO A 155 -13.01 -56.83 20.40
N PRO A 156 -13.06 -55.91 21.38
CA PRO A 156 -12.37 -56.08 22.63
C PRO A 156 -12.84 -57.41 23.22
N LEU A 157 -11.89 -58.34 23.39
CA LEU A 157 -12.15 -59.62 24.04
C LEU A 157 -12.82 -59.30 25.38
N HIS A 158 -14.09 -59.69 25.50
CA HIS A 158 -14.83 -59.59 26.75
C HIS A 158 -14.04 -60.34 27.83
N GLY A 159 -13.26 -59.59 28.60
CA GLY A 159 -12.68 -60.06 29.84
C GLY A 159 -13.83 -60.37 30.78
N SER A 160 -14.13 -61.66 30.94
CA SER A 160 -14.98 -62.17 32.01
C SER A 160 -14.49 -61.69 33.38
N PRO A 161 -15.40 -61.52 34.35
CA PRO A 161 -15.14 -60.73 35.56
C PRO A 161 -14.21 -61.46 36.52
N SER A 162 -13.08 -60.85 36.86
CA SER A 162 -12.32 -61.22 38.04
C SER A 162 -12.92 -60.52 39.26
N THR A 163 -13.76 -61.26 39.99
CA THR A 163 -14.04 -61.01 41.40
C THR A 163 -12.79 -61.28 42.23
N ASP A 164 -12.18 -60.24 42.79
CA ASP A 164 -11.65 -60.16 44.16
C ASP A 164 -11.12 -58.73 44.36
N GLU A 165 -11.83 -57.91 45.14
CA GLU A 165 -11.58 -57.73 46.56
C GLU A 165 -10.29 -56.94 46.82
N SER A 166 -10.43 -55.62 47.03
CA SER A 166 -9.90 -54.97 48.23
C SER A 166 -10.23 -53.49 48.23
N ALA A 167 -10.97 -53.11 49.27
CA ALA A 167 -11.22 -51.76 49.67
C ALA A 167 -9.92 -50.95 49.79
N SER A 168 -9.91 -49.75 49.21
CA SER A 168 -9.15 -48.64 49.79
C SER A 168 -9.89 -47.34 49.49
N LEU A 169 -10.77 -46.98 50.42
CA LEU A 169 -11.32 -45.63 50.52
C LEU A 169 -10.16 -44.66 50.78
N GLY A 170 -9.76 -43.90 49.76
CA GLY A 170 -9.01 -42.65 49.91
C GLY A 170 -9.96 -41.45 49.79
N PRO A 171 -9.85 -40.42 50.66
CA PRO A 171 -10.87 -39.38 50.80
C PRO A 171 -10.86 -38.36 49.64
N PRO A 172 -11.98 -37.66 49.38
CA PRO A 172 -12.07 -36.65 48.32
C PRO A 172 -11.72 -35.23 48.86
N PRO A 173 -11.95 -34.18 48.06
CA PRO A 173 -10.95 -33.36 47.37
C PRO A 173 -10.55 -32.10 48.15
N ASN A 174 -9.35 -31.57 47.93
CA ASN A 174 -9.01 -30.22 48.41
C ASN A 174 -9.28 -29.18 47.33
N ALA A 175 -10.34 -28.40 47.54
CA ALA A 175 -10.60 -27.16 46.82
C ALA A 175 -9.86 -26.01 47.53
N GLY A 176 -8.92 -25.39 46.84
CA GLY A 176 -8.25 -24.15 47.23
C GLY A 176 -7.26 -23.77 46.14
N ARG A 177 -7.14 -22.51 45.70
CA ARG A 177 -7.65 -21.24 46.21
C ARG A 177 -7.57 -20.23 45.06
#